data_AF-A0A1F6TRP8-F1
#
_entry.id   AF-A0A1F6TRP8-F1
#
_cell.length_a   1.000
_cell.length_b   1.000
_cell.length_c   1.000
_cell.angle_alpha   90.00
_cell.angle_beta   90.00
_cell.angle_gamma   90.00
#
_symmetry.space_group_name_H-M   'P 1'
#
loop_
_entity.id
_entity.type
_entity.pdbx_description
1 polymer ?
#
loop_
_entity_poly.entity_id
_entity_poly.type
_entity_poly.pdbx_seq_one_letter_code
_entity_poly.pdbx_strand_id
1 'polypeptide(L)'
;MGVGILLAVFGPLLLIVPMALVYWLLARSNVAARFGWRQGMARVAYTAIAALSVLCVVGATYLPGKLKFNSLCENLAEPRVIERARADGFFLDDSTADSFGMRYLHDEGFAWFEARDISKRDGYARYRKEGGKIVRESVSELKALYTVQSTFDEREQGILVSRTAVTERASGKLLAEAHSVTYHGGPLGLLLGVHGLNTCPWPVTQQGSRQFDTYYHLARDTLLGTK
;
A
#
# COMPACT_ATOMS: atom_id res chain seq x y z
N MET A 1 4.53 16.90 -4.31
CA MET A 1 3.51 17.56 -3.44
C MET A 1 2.38 18.23 -4.20
N GLY A 2 2.59 18.85 -5.37
CA GLY A 2 1.51 19.55 -6.11
C GLY A 2 0.35 18.69 -6.61
N VAL A 3 0.61 17.47 -7.09
CA VAL A 3 -0.44 16.56 -7.64
C VAL A 3 -1.44 16.10 -6.56
N GLY A 4 -0.97 15.87 -5.33
CA GLY A 4 -1.84 15.45 -4.22
C GLY A 4 -2.80 16.54 -3.73
N ILE A 5 -2.35 17.80 -3.73
CA ILE A 5 -3.19 18.96 -3.36
C ILE A 5 -4.25 19.21 -4.43
N LEU A 6 -3.87 19.10 -5.71
CA LEU A 6 -4.83 19.20 -6.82
C LEU A 6 -5.92 18.12 -6.69
N LEU A 7 -5.55 16.87 -6.48
CA LEU A 7 -6.53 15.78 -6.32
C LEU A 7 -7.42 15.95 -5.07
N ALA A 8 -6.89 16.49 -3.97
CA ALA A 8 -7.66 16.74 -2.74
C ALA A 8 -8.76 17.81 -2.94
N VAL A 9 -8.53 18.80 -3.79
CA VAL A 9 -9.47 19.89 -4.08
C VAL A 9 -10.42 19.52 -5.22
N PHE A 10 -9.90 18.90 -6.28
CA PHE A 10 -10.70 18.57 -7.47
C PHE A 10 -11.60 17.36 -7.29
N GLY A 11 -11.27 16.40 -6.41
CA GLY A 11 -12.10 15.22 -6.20
C GLY A 11 -13.56 15.54 -5.80
N PRO A 12 -13.78 16.35 -4.74
CA PRO A 12 -15.12 16.81 -4.38
C PRO A 12 -15.81 17.64 -5.48
N LEU A 13 -15.05 18.44 -6.23
CA LEU A 13 -15.58 19.24 -7.33
C LEU A 13 -16.08 18.37 -8.49
N LEU A 14 -15.44 17.23 -8.75
CA LEU A 14 -15.87 16.29 -9.78
C LEU A 14 -17.25 15.67 -9.46
N LEU A 15 -17.65 15.63 -8.18
CA LEU A 15 -19.00 15.18 -7.77
C LEU A 15 -20.09 16.21 -8.07
N ILE A 16 -19.74 17.47 -8.32
CA ILE A 16 -20.71 18.52 -8.67
C ILE A 16 -21.31 18.25 -10.05
N VAL A 17 -20.52 17.73 -11.01
CA VAL A 17 -20.98 17.44 -12.37
C VAL A 17 -22.13 16.41 -12.40
N PRO A 18 -22.00 15.20 -11.81
CA PRO A 18 -23.11 14.25 -11.77
C PRO A 18 -24.28 14.78 -10.91
N MET A 19 -24.01 15.54 -9.84
CA MET A 19 -25.08 16.16 -9.04
C MET A 19 -25.90 17.17 -9.86
N ALA A 20 -25.23 18.02 -10.63
CA ALA A 20 -25.86 19.00 -11.51
C ALA A 20 -26.67 18.31 -12.63
N LEU A 21 -26.18 17.21 -13.18
CA LEU A 21 -26.89 16.41 -14.16
C LEU A 21 -28.18 15.80 -13.58
N VAL A 22 -28.10 15.17 -12.41
CA VAL A 22 -29.29 14.60 -11.73
C VAL A 22 -30.29 15.70 -11.39
N TYR A 23 -29.81 16.84 -10.87
CA TYR A 23 -30.66 17.99 -10.60
C TYR A 23 -31.36 18.49 -11.87
N TRP A 24 -30.63 18.63 -12.98
CA TRP A 24 -31.18 19.10 -14.26
C TRP A 24 -32.24 18.14 -14.80
N LEU A 25 -32.01 16.83 -14.72
CA LEU A 25 -32.99 15.81 -15.10
C LEU A 25 -34.25 15.88 -14.24
N LEU A 26 -34.11 16.05 -12.92
CA LEU A 26 -35.23 16.21 -11.99
C LEU A 26 -36.00 17.51 -12.26
N ALA A 27 -35.31 18.62 -12.48
CA ALA A 27 -35.92 19.92 -12.76
C ALA A 27 -36.67 19.96 -14.09
N ARG A 28 -36.24 19.16 -15.07
CA ARG A 28 -36.91 19.02 -16.37
C ARG A 28 -38.06 18.00 -16.35
N SER A 29 -38.20 17.26 -15.26
CA SER A 29 -39.25 16.27 -15.09
C SER A 29 -40.51 16.89 -14.46
N ASN A 30 -41.67 16.27 -14.68
CA ASN A 30 -42.93 16.68 -14.04
C ASN A 30 -43.04 16.24 -12.56
N VAL A 31 -41.94 15.89 -11.90
CA VAL A 31 -41.93 15.37 -10.52
C VAL A 31 -42.52 16.39 -9.54
N ALA A 32 -42.19 17.68 -9.64
CA ALA A 32 -42.76 18.68 -8.74
C ALA A 32 -44.28 18.82 -8.90
N ALA A 33 -44.78 18.78 -10.14
CA ALA A 33 -46.21 18.83 -10.43
C ALA A 33 -46.92 17.57 -9.92
N ARG A 34 -46.29 16.39 -10.08
CA ARG A 34 -46.83 15.11 -9.62
C ARG A 34 -46.95 15.01 -8.09
N PHE A 35 -46.03 15.63 -7.35
CA PHE A 35 -46.04 15.64 -5.88
C PHE A 35 -46.61 16.94 -5.27
N GLY A 36 -47.15 17.85 -6.08
CA GLY A 36 -47.76 19.10 -5.60
C GLY A 36 -46.80 20.06 -4.91
N TRP A 37 -45.50 20.00 -5.24
CA TRP A 37 -44.49 20.81 -4.55
C TRP A 37 -44.49 22.26 -5.03
N ARG A 38 -44.48 23.21 -4.07
CA ARG A 38 -44.21 24.63 -4.34
C ARG A 38 -42.77 24.80 -4.84
N GLN A 39 -42.51 25.77 -5.72
CA GLN A 39 -41.20 25.96 -6.37
C GLN A 39 -40.01 25.99 -5.40
N GLY A 40 -40.14 26.66 -4.24
CA GLY A 40 -39.10 26.69 -3.22
C GLY A 40 -38.78 25.31 -2.63
N MET A 41 -39.81 24.51 -2.33
CA MET A 41 -39.66 23.14 -1.84
C MET A 41 -39.11 22.20 -2.91
N ALA A 42 -39.53 22.36 -4.16
CA ALA A 42 -39.04 21.55 -5.28
C ALA A 42 -37.52 21.69 -5.47
N ARG A 43 -36.99 22.93 -5.39
CA ARG A 43 -35.54 23.17 -5.49
C ARG A 43 -34.76 22.43 -4.41
N VAL A 44 -35.19 22.55 -3.15
CA VAL A 44 -34.54 21.88 -2.01
C VAL A 44 -34.62 20.36 -2.16
N ALA A 45 -35.79 19.82 -2.53
CA ALA A 45 -35.97 18.39 -2.73
C ALA A 45 -35.08 17.85 -3.86
N TYR A 46 -34.97 18.55 -4.99
CA TYR A 46 -34.11 18.13 -6.09
C TYR A 46 -32.63 18.15 -5.71
N THR A 47 -32.17 19.18 -5.00
CA THR A 47 -30.79 19.22 -4.51
C THR A 47 -30.51 18.08 -3.54
N ALA A 48 -31.45 17.78 -2.63
CA ALA A 48 -31.30 16.69 -1.68
C ALA A 48 -31.25 15.32 -2.39
N ILE A 49 -32.17 15.07 -3.33
CA ILE A 49 -32.21 13.82 -4.11
C ILE A 49 -30.94 13.66 -4.94
N ALA A 50 -30.47 14.73 -5.59
CA ALA A 50 -29.24 14.70 -6.38
C ALA A 50 -28.01 14.38 -5.52
N ALA A 51 -27.86 15.07 -4.38
CA ALA A 51 -26.78 14.80 -3.43
C ALA A 51 -26.83 13.36 -2.90
N LEU A 52 -28.01 12.91 -2.45
CA LEU A 52 -28.20 11.55 -1.94
C LEU A 52 -27.88 10.49 -3.01
N SER A 53 -28.31 10.71 -4.25
CA SER A 53 -28.06 9.77 -5.35
C SER A 53 -26.57 9.61 -5.63
N VAL A 54 -25.83 10.73 -5.70
CA VAL A 54 -24.38 10.70 -5.89
C VAL A 54 -23.68 10.05 -4.69
N LEU A 55 -24.05 10.43 -3.46
CA LEU A 55 -23.48 9.84 -2.25
C LEU A 55 -23.76 8.34 -2.12
N CYS A 56 -24.96 7.88 -2.50
CA CYS A 56 -25.30 6.45 -2.52
C CYS A 56 -24.42 5.68 -3.52
N VAL A 57 -24.17 6.21 -4.71
CA VAL A 57 -23.29 5.57 -5.70
C VAL A 57 -21.85 5.54 -5.20
N VAL A 58 -21.35 6.65 -4.64
CA VAL A 58 -20.01 6.71 -4.04
C VAL A 58 -19.89 5.71 -2.90
N GLY A 59 -20.87 5.68 -1.99
CA GLY A 59 -20.93 4.73 -0.89
C GLY A 59 -20.95 3.29 -1.36
N ALA A 60 -21.80 2.94 -2.32
CA ALA A 60 -21.95 1.59 -2.84
C ALA A 60 -20.67 1.06 -3.51
N THR A 61 -19.84 1.94 -4.08
CA THR A 61 -18.61 1.57 -4.78
C THR A 61 -17.38 1.60 -3.86
N TYR A 62 -17.30 2.56 -2.94
CA TYR A 62 -16.15 2.74 -2.05
C TYR A 62 -16.23 1.90 -0.76
N LEU A 63 -17.44 1.77 -0.18
CA LEU A 63 -17.62 1.15 1.14
C LEU A 63 -17.22 -0.33 1.17
N PRO A 64 -17.55 -1.17 0.18
CA PRO A 64 -17.12 -2.58 0.18
C PRO A 64 -15.60 -2.72 0.27
N GLY A 65 -14.87 -1.92 -0.53
CA GLY A 65 -13.40 -1.91 -0.53
C GLY A 65 -12.83 -1.40 0.77
N LYS A 66 -13.44 -0.35 1.34
CA LYS A 66 -13.03 0.18 2.63
C LYS A 66 -13.24 -0.82 3.77
N LEU A 67 -14.36 -1.55 3.78
CA LEU A 67 -14.63 -2.61 4.77
C LEU A 67 -13.66 -3.79 4.61
N LYS A 68 -13.41 -4.23 3.37
CA LYS A 68 -12.42 -5.29 3.08
C LYS A 68 -11.01 -4.88 3.50
N PHE A 69 -10.62 -3.64 3.21
CA PHE A 69 -9.37 -3.04 3.69
C PHE A 69 -9.28 -3.08 5.22
N ASN A 70 -10.29 -2.56 5.93
CA ASN A 70 -10.28 -2.56 7.40
C ASN A 70 -10.17 -3.98 7.96
N SER A 71 -10.94 -4.93 7.40
CA SER A 71 -10.87 -6.34 7.79
C SER A 71 -9.48 -6.94 7.54
N LEU A 72 -8.82 -6.64 6.42
CA LEU A 72 -7.45 -7.08 6.17
C LEU A 72 -6.46 -6.46 7.16
N CYS A 73 -6.65 -5.19 7.53
CA CYS A 73 -5.81 -4.51 8.51
C CYS A 73 -5.94 -5.11 9.91
N GLU A 74 -7.15 -5.57 10.28
CA GLU A 74 -7.41 -6.23 11.57
C GLU A 74 -6.91 -7.68 11.59
N ASN A 75 -7.00 -8.38 10.45
CA ASN A 75 -6.66 -9.81 10.35
C ASN A 75 -5.18 -10.08 10.05
N LEU A 76 -4.48 -9.15 9.39
CA LEU A 76 -3.05 -9.29 9.17
C LEU A 76 -2.31 -8.93 10.44
N ALA A 77 -1.44 -9.84 10.88
CA ALA A 77 -0.68 -9.66 12.10
C ALA A 77 0.17 -8.39 12.02
N GLU A 78 0.23 -7.67 13.15
CA GLU A 78 1.20 -6.61 13.36
C GLU A 78 2.62 -7.14 13.08
N PRO A 79 3.54 -6.26 12.63
CA PRO A 79 4.94 -6.62 12.44
C PRO A 79 5.50 -7.33 13.68
N ARG A 80 6.03 -8.53 13.49
CA ARG A 80 6.51 -9.37 14.58
C ARG A 80 7.89 -9.94 14.27
N VAL A 81 8.79 -9.80 15.24
CA VAL A 81 10.07 -10.49 15.29
C VAL A 81 9.92 -11.62 16.30
N ILE A 82 9.80 -12.84 15.80
CA ILE A 82 9.61 -14.06 16.60
C ILE A 82 10.96 -14.45 17.22
N GLU A 83 12.00 -14.45 16.39
CA GLU A 83 13.35 -14.80 16.79
C GLU A 83 14.34 -13.87 16.11
N ARG A 84 15.35 -13.44 16.87
CA ARG A 84 16.46 -12.65 16.34
C ARG A 84 17.63 -13.57 16.03
N ALA A 85 18.30 -13.28 14.93
CA ALA A 85 19.56 -13.89 14.56
C ALA A 85 20.60 -12.80 14.33
N ARG A 86 21.86 -13.21 14.17
CA ARG A 86 22.93 -12.31 13.77
C ARG A 86 23.53 -12.77 12.45
N ALA A 87 23.45 -11.93 11.43
CA ALA A 87 24.00 -12.22 10.11
C ALA A 87 24.51 -10.95 9.44
N ASP A 88 25.73 -11.02 8.90
CA ASP A 88 26.33 -9.91 8.15
C ASP A 88 25.70 -9.71 6.77
N GLY A 89 24.94 -10.69 6.30
CA GLY A 89 24.21 -10.64 5.03
C GLY A 89 23.16 -11.73 4.91
N PHE A 90 22.32 -11.60 3.88
CA PHE A 90 21.15 -12.43 3.64
C PHE A 90 20.86 -12.55 2.14
N PHE A 91 19.94 -13.43 1.78
CA PHE A 91 19.42 -13.56 0.42
C PHE A 91 18.12 -12.76 0.29
N LEU A 92 18.09 -11.79 -0.62
CA LEU A 92 16.94 -10.98 -0.93
C LEU A 92 16.18 -11.62 -2.10
N ASP A 93 15.10 -12.35 -1.79
CA ASP A 93 14.19 -12.92 -2.78
C ASP A 93 13.09 -11.90 -3.09
N ASP A 94 13.45 -10.90 -3.90
CA ASP A 94 12.59 -9.81 -4.33
C ASP A 94 12.90 -9.49 -5.80
N SER A 95 11.87 -9.35 -6.62
CA SER A 95 12.03 -9.00 -8.05
C SER A 95 12.63 -7.61 -8.25
N THR A 96 12.60 -6.78 -7.22
CA THR A 96 13.09 -5.40 -7.22
C THR A 96 14.41 -5.23 -6.45
N ALA A 97 15.05 -6.35 -6.07
CA ALA A 97 16.28 -6.38 -5.28
C ALA A 97 17.40 -5.48 -5.84
N ASP A 98 17.56 -5.42 -7.16
CA ASP A 98 18.61 -4.62 -7.80
C ASP A 98 18.39 -3.11 -7.70
N SER A 99 17.13 -2.67 -7.59
CA SER A 99 16.76 -1.26 -7.53
C SER A 99 16.62 -0.76 -6.09
N PHE A 100 15.93 -1.53 -5.23
CA PHE A 100 15.61 -1.10 -3.86
C PHE A 100 16.44 -1.80 -2.79
N GLY A 101 17.08 -2.94 -3.11
CA GLY A 101 17.91 -3.68 -2.16
C GLY A 101 19.17 -2.94 -1.71
N MET A 102 19.63 -1.94 -2.47
CA MET A 102 20.81 -1.14 -2.11
C MET A 102 20.66 -0.42 -0.76
N ARG A 103 19.42 -0.14 -0.33
CA ARG A 103 19.11 0.39 1.00
C ARG A 103 19.72 -0.45 2.13
N TYR A 104 19.74 -1.77 1.98
CA TYR A 104 20.27 -2.66 3.01
C TYR A 104 21.77 -2.42 3.27
N LEU A 105 22.52 -2.03 2.24
CA LEU A 105 23.96 -1.73 2.33
C LEU A 105 24.25 -0.28 2.73
N HIS A 106 23.41 0.67 2.28
CA HIS A 106 23.61 2.08 2.54
C HIS A 106 23.15 2.50 3.94
N ASP A 107 21.95 2.07 4.33
CA ASP A 107 21.21 2.66 5.44
C ASP A 107 21.04 1.68 6.61
N GLU A 108 20.85 0.39 6.32
CA GLU A 108 20.55 -0.61 7.36
C GLU A 108 21.81 -1.23 7.99
N GLY A 109 22.94 -1.17 7.29
CA GLY A 109 24.24 -1.57 7.83
C GLY A 109 24.64 -3.03 7.57
N PHE A 110 23.97 -3.72 6.65
CA PHE A 110 24.41 -5.05 6.20
C PHE A 110 25.73 -4.94 5.42
N ALA A 111 26.61 -5.92 5.61
CA ALA A 111 27.88 -5.98 4.89
C ALA A 111 27.67 -6.40 3.42
N TRP A 112 26.71 -7.28 3.18
CA TRP A 112 26.36 -7.77 1.85
C TRP A 112 24.93 -8.32 1.79
N PHE A 113 24.39 -8.44 0.58
CA PHE A 113 23.21 -9.27 0.32
C PHE A 113 23.38 -10.02 -1.01
N GLU A 114 22.72 -11.16 -1.14
CA GLU A 114 22.64 -11.93 -2.38
C GLU A 114 21.25 -11.74 -3.01
N ALA A 115 21.16 -11.73 -4.34
CA ALA A 115 19.89 -11.68 -5.06
C ALA A 115 19.98 -12.50 -6.36
N ARG A 116 18.84 -12.76 -6.99
CA ARG A 116 18.81 -13.37 -8.33
C ARG A 116 19.45 -12.43 -9.34
N ASP A 117 20.31 -12.96 -10.20
CA ASP A 117 21.02 -12.17 -11.20
C ASP A 117 20.10 -11.84 -12.40
N ILE A 118 19.75 -10.57 -12.60
CA ILE A 118 18.93 -10.16 -13.76
C ILE A 118 19.61 -10.39 -15.11
N SER A 119 20.94 -10.50 -15.14
CA SER A 119 21.74 -10.75 -16.34
C SER A 119 21.87 -12.24 -16.64
N LYS A 120 21.58 -13.13 -15.68
CA LYS A 120 21.71 -14.59 -15.81
C LYS A 120 20.52 -15.29 -15.15
N ARG A 121 19.68 -15.92 -15.97
CA ARG A 121 18.40 -16.52 -15.54
C ARG A 121 18.51 -17.48 -14.35
N ASP A 122 19.61 -18.24 -14.27
CA ASP A 122 19.87 -19.24 -13.23
C ASP A 122 21.09 -18.89 -12.36
N GLY A 123 21.46 -17.61 -12.32
CA GLY A 123 22.60 -17.11 -11.54
C GLY A 123 22.17 -16.29 -10.33
N TYR A 124 23.11 -16.12 -9.41
CA TYR A 124 22.98 -15.18 -8.30
C TYR A 124 24.06 -14.10 -8.39
N ALA A 125 23.76 -12.95 -7.82
CA ALA A 125 24.71 -11.87 -7.64
C ALA A 125 24.79 -11.51 -6.16
N ARG A 126 26.00 -11.26 -5.68
CA ARG A 126 26.23 -10.66 -4.37
C ARG A 126 26.58 -9.20 -4.53
N TYR A 127 25.92 -8.37 -3.72
CA TYR A 127 26.19 -6.95 -3.59
C TYR A 127 26.87 -6.70 -2.26
N ARG A 128 27.99 -5.97 -2.27
CA ARG A 128 28.72 -5.58 -1.06
C ARG A 128 29.28 -4.17 -1.20
N LYS A 129 29.51 -3.50 -0.08
CA LYS A 129 30.15 -2.19 -0.06
C LYS A 129 31.66 -2.36 0.04
N GLU A 130 32.41 -1.84 -0.93
CA GLU A 130 33.87 -1.88 -0.98
C GLU A 130 34.41 -0.52 -1.39
N GLY A 131 35.29 0.08 -0.58
CA GLY A 131 35.86 1.40 -0.86
C GLY A 131 34.81 2.52 -1.03
N GLY A 132 33.67 2.42 -0.35
CA GLY A 132 32.58 3.40 -0.46
C GLY A 132 31.65 3.22 -1.67
N LYS A 133 31.92 2.25 -2.55
CA LYS A 133 31.08 1.91 -3.71
C LYS A 133 30.39 0.56 -3.49
N ILE A 134 29.25 0.36 -4.14
CA ILE A 134 28.64 -0.97 -4.22
C ILE A 134 29.27 -1.71 -5.37
N VAL A 135 29.81 -2.89 -5.08
CA VAL A 135 30.33 -3.83 -6.06
C VAL A 135 29.40 -5.03 -6.16
N ARG A 136 29.27 -5.54 -7.39
CA ARG A 136 28.45 -6.68 -7.76
C ARG A 136 29.36 -7.81 -8.21
N GLU A 137 29.24 -8.97 -7.58
CA GLU A 137 29.99 -10.18 -7.95
C GLU A 137 29.01 -11.31 -8.29
N SER A 138 29.26 -12.04 -9.38
CA SER A 138 28.46 -13.20 -9.74
C SER A 138 28.82 -14.37 -8.81
N VAL A 139 27.82 -15.03 -8.24
CA VAL A 139 28.01 -16.19 -7.37
C VAL A 139 27.19 -17.36 -7.90
N SER A 140 27.80 -18.56 -7.91
CA SER A 140 27.16 -19.77 -8.41
C SER A 140 26.22 -20.41 -7.40
N GLU A 141 26.47 -20.20 -6.11
CA GLU A 141 25.68 -20.74 -5.00
C GLU A 141 25.48 -19.69 -3.91
N LEU A 142 24.28 -19.68 -3.32
CA LEU A 142 23.93 -18.76 -2.24
C LEU A 142 24.63 -19.16 -0.93
N LYS A 143 25.33 -18.23 -0.28
CA LYS A 143 25.91 -18.46 1.06
C LYS A 143 25.05 -17.94 2.21
N ALA A 144 24.04 -17.11 1.92
CA ALA A 144 23.16 -16.52 2.93
C ALA A 144 22.33 -17.50 3.77
N LEU A 145 22.60 -17.62 5.06
CA LEU A 145 21.82 -18.49 5.96
C LEU A 145 20.33 -18.11 6.06
N TYR A 146 20.01 -16.83 5.83
CA TYR A 146 18.66 -16.29 5.95
C TYR A 146 18.17 -15.72 4.61
N THR A 147 16.86 -15.80 4.40
CA THR A 147 16.16 -15.21 3.27
C THR A 147 15.28 -14.07 3.78
N VAL A 148 15.34 -12.93 3.12
CA VAL A 148 14.35 -11.85 3.22
C VAL A 148 13.54 -11.89 1.95
N GLN A 149 12.25 -12.15 2.06
CA GLN A 149 11.34 -12.24 0.93
C GLN A 149 10.27 -11.17 1.05
N SER A 150 10.05 -10.43 -0.04
CA SER A 150 8.94 -9.49 -0.17
C SER A 150 7.98 -10.00 -1.23
N THR A 151 6.71 -10.16 -0.87
CA THR A 151 5.65 -10.49 -1.83
C THR A 151 4.66 -9.34 -1.91
N PHE A 152 4.14 -9.14 -3.11
CA PHE A 152 3.14 -8.12 -3.41
C PHE A 152 1.97 -8.82 -4.07
N ASP A 153 0.79 -8.61 -3.51
CA ASP A 153 -0.44 -9.25 -3.95
C ASP A 153 -1.51 -8.18 -4.17
N GLU A 154 -1.95 -8.07 -5.42
CA GLU A 154 -3.06 -7.20 -5.79
C GLU A 154 -4.38 -7.95 -5.58
N ARG A 155 -5.13 -7.49 -4.60
CA ARG A 155 -6.46 -7.97 -4.29
C ARG A 155 -7.50 -7.14 -5.03
N GLU A 156 -8.70 -7.71 -5.14
CA GLU A 156 -9.85 -7.03 -5.72
C GLU A 156 -10.07 -5.64 -5.12
N GLN A 157 -10.72 -4.76 -5.90
CA GLN A 157 -11.07 -3.40 -5.51
C GLN A 157 -9.85 -2.50 -5.26
N GLY A 158 -8.71 -2.78 -5.90
CA GLY A 158 -7.51 -1.91 -5.83
C GLY A 158 -6.87 -1.90 -4.44
N ILE A 159 -6.88 -3.05 -3.76
CA ILE A 159 -6.18 -3.26 -2.49
C ILE A 159 -4.86 -3.97 -2.80
N LEU A 160 -3.75 -3.40 -2.38
CA LEU A 160 -2.43 -4.00 -2.45
C LEU A 160 -2.03 -4.51 -1.07
N VAL A 161 -1.59 -5.76 -0.99
CA VAL A 161 -1.00 -6.34 0.23
C VAL A 161 0.47 -6.63 -0.06
N SER A 162 1.35 -5.98 0.69
CA SER A 162 2.77 -6.30 0.73
C SER A 162 3.06 -7.09 2.00
N ARG A 163 3.80 -8.19 1.85
CA ARG A 163 4.30 -8.99 2.97
C ARG A 163 5.80 -9.09 2.87
N THR A 164 6.47 -8.88 3.99
CA THR A 164 7.90 -9.13 4.12
C THR A 164 8.12 -10.19 5.19
N ALA A 165 8.92 -11.20 4.89
CA ALA A 165 9.25 -12.27 5.82
C ALA A 165 10.75 -12.51 5.86
N VAL A 166 11.26 -12.83 7.05
CA VAL A 166 12.63 -13.27 7.28
C VAL A 166 12.58 -14.73 7.70
N THR A 167 13.24 -15.60 6.95
CA THR A 167 13.25 -17.05 7.21
C THR A 167 14.66 -17.61 7.23
N GLU A 168 14.87 -18.68 7.97
CA GLU A 168 16.09 -19.49 7.88
C GLU A 168 16.01 -20.35 6.62
N ARG A 169 17.03 -20.27 5.76
CA ARG A 169 16.98 -20.85 4.42
C ARG A 169 17.02 -22.38 4.43
N ALA A 170 17.74 -22.97 5.38
CA ALA A 170 17.91 -24.42 5.46
C ALA A 170 16.64 -25.14 5.95
N SER A 171 15.95 -24.55 6.94
CA SER A 171 14.80 -25.16 7.60
C SER A 171 13.46 -24.59 7.15
N GLY A 172 13.44 -23.40 6.55
CA GLY A 172 12.24 -22.62 6.28
C GLY A 172 11.62 -21.98 7.54
N LYS A 173 12.30 -22.05 8.69
CA LYS A 173 11.80 -21.49 9.95
C LYS A 173 11.58 -19.99 9.81
N LEU A 174 10.41 -19.51 10.24
CA LEU A 174 10.08 -18.08 10.25
C LEU A 174 10.73 -17.38 11.46
N LEU A 175 11.51 -16.34 11.18
CA LEU A 175 12.13 -15.48 12.21
C LEU A 175 11.31 -14.21 12.43
N ALA A 176 10.81 -13.60 11.37
CA ALA A 176 10.03 -12.39 11.45
C ALA A 176 9.09 -12.24 10.26
N GLU A 177 7.99 -11.51 10.44
CA GLU A 177 7.11 -11.11 9.36
C GLU A 177 6.47 -9.75 9.63
N ALA A 178 6.17 -9.04 8.55
CA ALA A 178 5.44 -7.78 8.59
C ALA A 178 4.58 -7.63 7.34
N HIS A 179 3.53 -6.82 7.47
CA HIS A 179 2.55 -6.58 6.41
C HIS A 179 2.32 -5.09 6.24
N SER A 180 2.06 -4.69 5.00
CA SER A 180 1.52 -3.39 4.65
C SER A 180 0.35 -3.59 3.69
N VAL A 181 -0.77 -2.97 3.99
CA VAL A 181 -1.98 -2.97 3.15
C VAL A 181 -2.23 -1.56 2.67
N THR A 182 -2.41 -1.37 1.38
CA THR A 182 -2.79 -0.09 0.78
C THR A 182 -4.08 -0.27 0.01
N TYR A 183 -5.04 0.64 0.20
CA TYR A 183 -6.27 0.70 -0.58
C TYR A 183 -6.28 1.98 -1.41
N HIS A 184 -6.41 1.83 -2.72
CA HIS A 184 -6.37 2.94 -3.68
C HIS A 184 -7.73 3.60 -3.95
N GLY A 185 -8.76 3.33 -3.14
CA GLY A 185 -10.11 3.90 -3.33
C GLY A 185 -10.96 3.20 -4.39
N GLY A 186 -10.51 2.04 -4.88
CA GLY A 186 -11.25 1.20 -5.82
C GLY A 186 -11.53 1.89 -7.17
N PRO A 187 -12.66 1.59 -7.83
CA PRO A 187 -13.03 2.23 -9.10
C PRO A 187 -13.13 3.75 -9.03
N LEU A 188 -13.33 4.32 -7.84
CA LEU A 188 -13.39 5.75 -7.61
C LEU A 188 -12.06 6.36 -7.17
N GLY A 189 -10.95 5.61 -7.16
CA GLY A 189 -9.66 6.10 -6.68
C GLY A 189 -9.21 7.42 -7.33
N LEU A 190 -9.45 7.56 -8.64
CA LEU A 190 -9.17 8.80 -9.38
C LEU A 190 -10.10 9.97 -8.97
N LEU A 191 -11.36 9.69 -8.67
CA LEU A 191 -12.36 10.69 -8.27
C LEU A 191 -12.19 11.12 -6.81
N LEU A 192 -11.83 10.19 -5.93
CA LEU A 192 -11.61 10.46 -4.52
C LEU A 192 -10.19 11.00 -4.26
N GLY A 193 -9.27 10.74 -5.19
CA GLY A 193 -7.88 11.18 -5.06
C GLY A 193 -7.28 10.71 -3.74
N VAL A 194 -6.63 11.62 -3.03
CA VAL A 194 -6.02 11.35 -1.72
C VAL A 194 -7.04 10.95 -0.65
N HIS A 195 -8.30 11.35 -0.77
CA HIS A 195 -9.35 11.04 0.21
C HIS A 195 -9.81 9.58 0.13
N GLY A 196 -9.53 8.90 -0.99
CA GLY A 196 -9.80 7.47 -1.14
C GLY A 196 -8.64 6.57 -0.70
N LEU A 197 -7.44 7.14 -0.50
CA LEU A 197 -6.24 6.39 -0.16
C LEU A 197 -6.22 6.04 1.32
N ASN A 198 -5.99 4.77 1.62
CA ASN A 198 -5.80 4.30 2.99
C ASN A 198 -4.60 3.36 3.03
N THR A 199 -3.81 3.40 4.11
CA THR A 199 -2.74 2.41 4.32
C THR A 199 -2.70 1.95 5.77
N CYS A 200 -2.32 0.69 5.99
CA CYS A 200 -2.00 0.14 7.30
C CYS A 200 -0.68 -0.61 7.18
N PRO A 201 0.33 -0.32 8.01
CA PRO A 201 0.28 0.65 9.10
C PRO A 201 0.14 2.10 8.61
N TRP A 202 -0.57 2.95 9.38
CA TRP A 202 -0.85 4.35 9.03
C TRP A 202 0.18 5.30 9.68
N PRO A 203 1.19 5.77 8.91
CA PRO A 203 2.42 6.33 9.47
C PRO A 203 2.25 7.70 10.15
N VAL A 204 1.09 8.35 10.01
CA VAL A 204 0.81 9.65 10.66
C VAL A 204 0.39 9.52 12.12
N THR A 205 0.04 8.31 12.57
CA THR A 205 -0.20 8.02 13.99
C THR A 205 1.07 7.52 14.65
N GLN A 206 1.24 7.74 15.96
CA GLN A 206 2.43 7.26 16.66
C GLN A 206 2.55 5.73 16.65
N GLN A 207 1.44 5.00 16.78
CA GLN A 207 1.44 3.54 16.68
C GLN A 207 1.75 3.07 15.26
N GLY A 208 1.05 3.61 14.26
CA GLY A 208 1.28 3.23 12.87
C GLY A 208 2.67 3.64 12.36
N SER A 209 3.25 4.74 12.84
CA SER A 209 4.65 5.11 12.55
C SER A 209 5.63 4.05 13.05
N ARG A 210 5.45 3.56 14.29
CA ARG A 210 6.28 2.48 14.85
C ARG A 210 6.13 1.17 14.08
N GLN A 211 4.90 0.79 13.76
CA GLN A 211 4.64 -0.42 12.97
C GLN A 211 5.22 -0.30 11.54
N PHE A 212 5.10 0.87 10.92
CA PHE A 212 5.70 1.13 9.61
C PHE A 212 7.22 1.04 9.67
N ASP A 213 7.85 1.59 10.71
CA ASP A 213 9.30 1.50 10.92
C ASP A 213 9.75 0.04 11.06
N THR A 214 9.04 -0.77 11.87
CA THR A 214 9.33 -2.21 12.00
C THR A 214 9.09 -2.98 10.71
N TYR A 215 8.04 -2.67 9.94
CA TYR A 215 7.83 -3.25 8.61
C TYR A 215 8.99 -2.91 7.68
N TYR A 216 9.37 -1.64 7.63
CA TYR A 216 10.39 -1.12 6.73
C TYR A 216 11.78 -1.67 7.06
N HIS A 217 12.10 -1.81 8.35
CA HIS A 217 13.39 -2.27 8.85
C HIS A 217 13.39 -3.70 9.39
N LEU A 218 12.43 -4.53 8.97
CA LEU A 218 12.24 -5.88 9.51
C LEU A 218 13.52 -6.72 9.42
N ALA A 219 14.23 -6.65 8.29
CA ALA A 219 15.48 -7.38 8.09
C ALA A 219 16.56 -6.94 9.10
N ARG A 220 16.82 -5.63 9.21
CA ARG A 220 17.76 -5.05 10.19
C ARG A 220 17.42 -5.51 11.61
N ASP A 221 16.18 -5.31 12.03
CA ASP A 221 15.75 -5.56 13.41
C ASP A 221 15.80 -7.05 13.77
N THR A 222 15.69 -7.92 12.77
CA THR A 222 15.75 -9.38 12.92
C THR A 222 17.18 -9.93 12.86
N LEU A 223 18.02 -9.43 11.94
CA LEU A 223 19.32 -10.03 11.59
C LEU A 223 20.55 -9.25 12.08
N LEU A 224 20.39 -7.98 12.42
CA LEU A 224 21.45 -7.16 13.03
C LEU A 224 21.10 -6.80 14.49
N GLY A 225 19.82 -6.88 14.84
CA GLY A 225 19.27 -6.40 16.10
C GLY A 225 18.87 -4.93 16.03
N THR A 226 18.08 -4.49 17.00
CA THR A 226 17.72 -3.07 17.16
C THR A 226 18.95 -2.28 17.59
N LYS A 227 19.24 -1.17 16.89
CA LYS A 227 20.22 -0.19 17.35
C LYS A 227 19.73 0.54 18.60
#